data_AF-A0A6P4AFP2-F1
#
_entry.id   AF-A0A6P4AFP2-F1
#
_cell.length_a   1.000
_cell.length_b   1.000
_cell.length_c   1.000
_cell.angle_alpha   90.00
_cell.angle_beta   90.00
_cell.angle_gamma   90.00
#
_symmetry.space_group_name_H-M   'P 1'
#
loop_
_entity.id
_entity.type
_entity.pdbx_description
1 polymer ?
#
loop_
_entity_poly.entity_id
_entity_poly.type
_entity_poly.pdbx_seq_one_letter_code
_entity_poly.pdbx_strand_id
1 'polypeptide(L)'
;MAESILFGITNRIVESLTSAPVQEIALIWGAKDELSGLEETISTIKDVLLDAEEQQVHNHQVRSWLNKLEDAVYDADDLSDDISTEVLRRQLMSGCNIGKKIISKRSCN
;
A
#
# COMPACT_ATOMS: atom_id res chain seq x y z
N MET A 1 -5.43 2.19 -22.94
CA MET A 1 -4.18 1.40 -22.70
C MET A 1 -3.46 1.83 -21.44
N ALA A 2 -3.29 3.14 -21.16
CA ALA A 2 -2.77 3.60 -19.86
C ALA A 2 -3.75 3.32 -18.70
N GLU A 3 -5.05 3.53 -18.94
CA GLU A 3 -6.15 3.25 -17.98
C GLU A 3 -6.07 1.86 -17.33
N SER A 4 -5.84 0.81 -18.13
CA SER A 4 -5.80 -0.57 -17.60
C SER A 4 -4.58 -0.84 -16.71
N ILE A 5 -3.46 -0.16 -16.98
CA ILE A 5 -2.24 -0.29 -16.18
C ILE A 5 -2.44 0.43 -14.85
N LEU A 6 -2.92 1.67 -14.90
CA LEU A 6 -3.22 2.46 -13.70
C LEU A 6 -4.26 1.79 -12.81
N PHE A 7 -5.32 1.24 -13.41
CA PHE A 7 -6.35 0.51 -12.67
C PHE A 7 -5.77 -0.71 -11.94
N GLY A 8 -4.89 -1.47 -12.60
CA GLY A 8 -4.22 -2.63 -12.00
C GLY A 8 -3.31 -2.25 -10.82
N ILE A 9 -2.52 -1.19 -10.97
CA ILE A 9 -1.62 -0.70 -9.91
C ILE A 9 -2.43 -0.15 -8.73
N THR A 10 -3.42 0.69 -9.00
CA THR A 10 -4.35 1.25 -8.00
C THR A 10 -4.99 0.15 -7.16
N ASN A 11 -5.43 -0.95 -7.80
CA ASN A 11 -6.01 -2.10 -7.10
C ASN A 11 -4.99 -2.80 -6.19
N ARG A 12 -3.75 -2.99 -6.67
CA ARG A 12 -2.67 -3.60 -5.88
C ARG A 12 -2.36 -2.80 -4.63
N ILE A 13 -2.32 -1.47 -4.74
CA ILE A 13 -2.08 -0.58 -3.60
C ILE A 13 -3.21 -0.74 -2.58
N VAL A 14 -4.48 -0.70 -3.00
CA VAL A 14 -5.62 -0.90 -2.07
C VAL A 14 -5.53 -2.25 -1.35
N GLU A 15 -5.21 -3.33 -2.05
CA GLU A 15 -5.04 -4.65 -1.45
C GLU A 15 -3.92 -4.69 -0.40
N SER A 16 -2.82 -3.97 -0.64
CA SER A 16 -1.71 -3.83 0.30
C SER A 16 -2.12 -3.03 1.55
N LEU A 17 -2.74 -1.86 1.37
CA LEU A 17 -3.16 -0.98 2.46
C LEU A 17 -4.26 -1.60 3.33
N THR A 18 -5.14 -2.39 2.74
CA THR A 18 -6.22 -3.11 3.46
C THR A 18 -5.75 -4.41 4.11
N SER A 19 -4.48 -4.81 3.89
CA SER A 19 -3.95 -6.03 4.47
C SER A 19 -3.87 -5.95 6.00
N ALA A 20 -4.23 -7.05 6.67
CA ALA A 20 -4.28 -7.11 8.13
C ALA A 20 -2.95 -6.70 8.81
N PRO A 21 -1.76 -7.11 8.32
CA PRO A 21 -0.49 -6.69 8.91
C PRO A 21 -0.25 -5.18 8.84
N VAL A 22 -0.63 -4.54 7.73
CA VAL A 22 -0.49 -3.09 7.54
C VAL A 22 -1.44 -2.36 8.47
N GLN A 23 -2.68 -2.83 8.58
CA GLN A 23 -3.69 -2.27 9.49
C GLN A 23 -3.27 -2.38 10.96
N GLU A 24 -2.67 -3.50 11.38
CA GLU A 24 -2.12 -3.68 12.72
C GLU A 24 -0.97 -2.70 13.00
N ILE A 25 -0.06 -2.51 12.05
CA ILE A 25 1.06 -1.57 12.20
C ILE A 25 0.59 -0.12 12.20
N ALA A 26 -0.37 0.24 11.35
CA ALA A 26 -0.98 1.56 11.34
C ALA A 26 -1.68 1.88 12.66
N LEU A 27 -2.35 0.90 13.28
CA LEU A 27 -2.93 1.04 14.62
C LEU A 27 -1.86 1.30 15.68
N ILE A 28 -0.73 0.58 15.64
CA ILE A 28 0.39 0.76 16.59
C ILE A 28 1.00 2.17 16.45
N TRP A 29 1.06 2.69 15.23
CA TRP A 29 1.63 4.00 14.94
C TRP A 29 0.63 5.17 15.02
N GLY A 30 -0.66 4.89 15.24
CA GLY A 30 -1.71 5.91 15.24
C GLY A 30 -2.04 6.47 13.85
N ALA A 31 -1.59 5.81 12.78
CA ALA A 31 -1.74 6.25 11.40
C ALA A 31 -2.95 5.65 10.67
N LYS A 32 -3.94 5.14 11.43
CA LYS A 32 -5.10 4.46 10.85
C LYS A 32 -5.96 5.41 10.00
N ASP A 33 -6.19 6.62 10.49
CA ASP A 33 -7.03 7.59 9.76
C ASP A 33 -6.34 8.07 8.47
N GLU A 34 -5.01 8.22 8.51
CA GLU A 34 -4.20 8.56 7.33
C GLU A 34 -4.21 7.43 6.30
N LEU A 35 -4.10 6.18 6.75
CA LEU A 35 -4.18 5.00 5.89
C LEU A 35 -5.56 4.85 5.23
N SER A 36 -6.64 5.04 5.99
CA SER A 36 -8.01 5.03 5.46
C SER A 36 -8.27 6.18 4.49
N GLY A 37 -7.73 7.37 4.74
CA GLY A 37 -7.83 8.50 3.79
C GLY A 37 -7.09 8.22 2.48
N LEU A 38 -5.95 7.53 2.54
CA LEU A 38 -5.22 7.10 1.34
C LEU A 38 -6.02 6.06 0.55
N GLU A 39 -6.62 5.08 1.21
CA GLU A 39 -7.50 4.08 0.58
C GLU A 39 -8.70 4.74 -0.14
N GLU A 40 -9.37 5.71 0.51
CA GLU A 40 -10.50 6.45 -0.08
C GLU A 40 -10.07 7.29 -1.29
N THR A 41 -8.91 7.95 -1.20
CA THR A 41 -8.36 8.74 -2.29
C THR A 41 -8.04 7.87 -3.51
N ILE A 42 -7.41 6.72 -3.29
CA ILE A 42 -7.04 5.76 -4.35
C ILE A 42 -8.29 5.12 -4.97
N SER A 43 -9.32 4.86 -4.16
CA SER A 43 -10.63 4.38 -4.65
C SER A 43 -11.32 5.42 -5.53
N THR A 44 -11.28 6.69 -5.12
CA THR A 44 -11.81 7.81 -5.93
C THR A 44 -11.07 7.93 -7.27
N ILE A 45 -9.74 7.80 -7.25
CA ILE A 45 -8.91 7.78 -8.46
C ILE A 45 -9.34 6.67 -9.41
N LYS A 46 -9.64 5.48 -8.89
CA LYS A 46 -10.12 4.34 -9.68
C LYS A 46 -11.43 4.63 -10.40
N ASP A 47 -12.38 5.24 -9.71
CA ASP A 47 -13.68 5.60 -10.28
C ASP A 47 -13.52 6.67 -11.37
N VAL A 48 -12.65 7.65 -11.14
CA VAL A 48 -12.36 8.70 -12.13
C VAL A 48 -11.62 8.14 -13.36
N LEU A 49 -10.74 7.15 -13.20
CA LEU A 49 -10.08 6.46 -14.33
C LEU A 49 -11.11 5.69 -15.18
N LEU A 50 -12.06 5.00 -14.54
CA LEU A 50 -13.14 4.31 -15.26
C LEU A 50 -13.98 5.28 -16.10
N ASP A 51 -14.32 6.45 -15.56
CA ASP A 51 -15.07 7.49 -16.27
C ASP A 51 -14.23 8.22 -17.35
N ALA A 52 -12.91 8.25 -17.18
CA ALA A 52 -11.97 8.92 -18.08
C ALA A 52 -11.69 8.13 -19.36
N GLU A 53 -11.82 6.80 -19.32
CA GLU A 53 -11.58 5.92 -20.47
C GLU A 53 -12.46 6.31 -21.69
N GLU A 54 -13.72 6.70 -21.47
CA GLU A 54 -14.62 7.16 -22.53
C GLU A 54 -14.28 8.58 -23.04
N GLN A 55 -13.69 9.44 -22.20
CA GLN A 55 -13.45 10.85 -22.55
C GLN A 55 -12.01 11.15 -23.02
N GLN A 56 -11.03 10.27 -22.75
CA GLN A 56 -9.61 10.51 -23.10
C GLN A 56 -9.36 10.62 -24.61
N VAL A 57 -10.24 10.07 -25.44
CA VAL A 57 -10.08 10.04 -26.90
C VAL A 57 -10.30 11.43 -27.51
N HIS A 58 -11.04 12.31 -26.84
CA HIS A 58 -11.48 13.59 -27.41
C HIS A 58 -11.06 14.82 -26.61
N ASN A 59 -10.45 14.64 -25.43
CA ASN A 59 -10.08 15.75 -24.56
C ASN A 59 -8.59 15.75 -24.19
N HIS A 60 -7.84 16.72 -24.73
CA HIS A 60 -6.40 16.89 -24.45
C HIS A 60 -6.11 17.28 -23.00
N GLN A 61 -7.01 17.98 -22.31
CA GLN A 61 -6.88 18.18 -20.87
C GLN A 61 -6.98 16.85 -20.14
N VAL A 62 -7.84 15.94 -20.64
CA VAL A 62 -8.01 14.62 -20.02
C VAL A 62 -6.71 13.83 -20.02
N ARG A 63 -6.07 13.79 -21.19
CA ARG A 63 -4.77 13.13 -21.34
C ARG A 63 -3.66 13.75 -20.49
N SER A 64 -3.67 15.06 -20.28
CA SER A 64 -2.62 15.70 -19.47
C SER A 64 -2.77 15.46 -17.98
N TRP A 65 -3.99 15.32 -17.44
CA TRP A 65 -4.16 14.97 -16.02
C TRP A 65 -3.92 13.48 -15.77
N LEU A 66 -4.30 12.61 -16.72
CA LEU A 66 -3.99 11.17 -16.64
C LEU A 66 -2.50 10.90 -16.54
N ASN A 67 -1.65 11.59 -17.31
CA ASN A 67 -0.19 11.46 -17.18
C ASN A 67 0.33 11.87 -15.80
N LYS A 68 -0.26 12.91 -15.18
CA LYS A 68 0.15 13.33 -13.82
C LYS A 68 -0.34 12.34 -12.76
N LEU A 69 -1.50 11.75 -13.01
CA LEU A 69 -2.06 10.72 -12.15
C LEU A 69 -1.21 9.45 -12.22
N GLU A 70 -0.70 9.10 -13.40
CA GLU A 70 0.23 8.00 -13.59
C GLU A 70 1.47 8.14 -12.71
N ASP A 71 2.13 9.29 -12.75
CA ASP A 71 3.27 9.57 -11.87
C ASP A 71 2.91 9.40 -10.38
N ALA A 72 1.78 9.94 -9.94
CA ALA A 72 1.34 9.85 -8.54
C ALA A 72 0.97 8.42 -8.11
N VAL A 73 0.39 7.62 -9.00
CA VAL A 73 0.07 6.21 -8.74
C VAL A 73 1.34 5.39 -8.62
N TYR A 74 2.35 5.64 -9.45
CA TYR A 74 3.66 5.00 -9.33
C TYR A 74 4.36 5.34 -8.01
N ASP A 75 4.34 6.61 -7.58
CA ASP A 75 4.90 7.01 -6.28
C ASP A 75 4.18 6.29 -5.11
N ALA A 76 2.85 6.14 -5.19
CA ALA A 76 2.07 5.42 -4.17
C ALA A 76 2.34 3.91 -4.18
N ASP A 77 2.64 3.35 -5.34
CA ASP A 77 2.98 1.94 -5.53
C ASP A 77 4.32 1.60 -4.86
N ASP A 78 5.34 2.41 -5.13
CA ASP A 78 6.65 2.30 -4.50
C ASP A 78 6.54 2.41 -2.97
N LEU A 79 5.75 3.36 -2.47
CA LEU A 79 5.51 3.52 -1.04
C LEU A 79 4.80 2.29 -0.43
N SER A 80 3.84 1.72 -1.13
CA SER A 80 3.12 0.51 -0.69
C SER A 80 4.06 -0.71 -0.57
N ASP A 81 4.98 -0.87 -1.52
CA ASP A 81 5.97 -1.95 -1.49
C ASP A 81 6.99 -1.77 -0.33
N ASP A 82 7.37 -0.52 -0.03
CA ASP A 82 8.20 -0.18 1.13
C ASP A 82 7.50 -0.50 2.47
N ILE A 83 6.21 -0.14 2.60
CA ILE A 83 5.39 -0.48 3.76
C ILE A 83 5.32 -2.00 3.92
N SER A 84 5.02 -2.73 2.85
CA SER A 84 4.96 -4.20 2.85
C SER A 84 6.28 -4.83 3.30
N THR A 85 7.40 -4.28 2.84
CA THR A 85 8.73 -4.74 3.23
C THR A 85 9.00 -4.50 4.71
N GLU A 86 8.64 -3.33 5.23
CA GLU A 86 8.82 -2.98 6.65
C GLU A 86 7.92 -3.85 7.56
N VAL A 87 6.69 -4.12 7.12
CA VAL A 87 5.78 -5.07 7.78
C VAL A 87 6.43 -6.45 7.90
N LEU A 88 6.95 -6.99 6.80
CA LEU A 88 7.62 -8.29 6.78
C LEU A 88 8.87 -8.29 7.68
N ARG A 89 9.66 -7.22 7.68
CA ARG A 89 10.81 -7.06 8.59
C ARG A 89 10.38 -7.12 10.05
N ARG A 90 9.33 -6.40 10.43
CA ARG A 90 8.80 -6.39 11.80
C ARG A 90 8.27 -7.74 12.25
N GLN A 91 7.61 -8.47 11.36
CA GLN A 91 7.17 -9.84 11.62
C GLN A 91 8.35 -10.78 11.87
N LEU A 92 9.40 -10.71 11.04
CA LEU A 92 10.61 -11.51 11.21
C LEU A 92 11.35 -11.18 12.51
N MET A 93 11.44 -9.90 12.88
CA MET A 93 12.07 -9.47 14.14
C MET A 93 11.25 -9.90 15.37
N SER A 94 9.92 -9.85 15.29
CA SER A 94 9.02 -10.29 16.36
C SER A 94 8.99 -11.83 16.52
N GLY A 95 9.23 -12.57 15.44
CA GLY A 95 9.37 -14.04 15.45
C GLY A 95 10.64 -14.55 16.14
N CYS A 96 11.65 -13.70 16.37
CA CYS A 96 12.95 -14.10 16.95
C CYS A 96 13.02 -13.99 18.50
N ASN A 97 11.89 -14.15 19.21
CA ASN A 97 11.89 -14.23 20.68
C ASN A 97 11.87 -15.67 21.25
N ILE A 98 11.98 -16.70 20.40
CA ILE A 98 11.88 -18.11 20.85
C ILE A 98 13.25 -18.72 21.22
N GLY A 99 14.38 -18.08 20.86
CA GLY A 99 15.73 -18.63 21.08
C GLY A 99 16.41 -18.30 22.42
N LYS A 100 15.92 -17.34 23.22
CA LYS A 100 16.69 -16.83 24.38
C LYS A 100 16.31 -17.40 25.75
N LYS A 101 15.30 -18.26 25.87
CA LYS A 101 14.88 -18.81 27.18
C LYS A 101 15.47 -20.19 27.53
N ILE A 102 16.14 -20.87 26.60
CA ILE A 102 16.62 -22.25 26.80
C ILE A 102 18.10 -22.39 27.22
N ILE A 103 18.85 -21.27 27.33
CA ILE A 103 20.27 -21.32 27.77
C ILE A 103 20.44 -20.95 29.27
N SER A 104 19.43 -20.36 29.92
CA SER A 104 19.55 -19.92 31.32
C SER A 104 19.23 -20.98 32.38
N LYS A 105 18.79 -22.19 32.03
CA LYS A 105 18.36 -23.20 33.03
C LYS A 105 19.27 -24.43 33.17
N ARG A 106 20.48 -24.41 32.60
CA ARG A 106 21.41 -25.56 32.66
C ARG A 106 22.65 -25.32 33.53
N SER A 107 22.52 -24.49 34.56
CA SER A 107 23.50 -24.34 35.64
C SER A 107 22.74 -24.29 36.97
N CYS A 108 23.17 -25.10 37.94
CA CYS A 108 22.51 -25.44 39.22
C CYS A 108 21.40 -26.51 39.17
N ASN A 109 21.79 -27.78 38.96
CA ASN A 109 21.93 -28.78 40.04
C ASN A 109 22.53 -30.07 39.46
#